data_AF-A0A7J6CYI5-F1
#
_entry.id   AF-A0A7J6CYI5-F1
#
_cell.length_a   1.000
_cell.length_b   1.000
_cell.length_c   1.000
_cell.angle_alpha   90.00
_cell.angle_beta   90.00
_cell.angle_gamma   90.00
#
_symmetry.space_group_name_H-M   'P 1'
#
loop_
_entity.id
_entity.type
_entity.pdbx_description
1 polymer ?
#
loop_
_entity_poly.entity_id
_entity_poly.type
_entity_poly.pdbx_seq_one_letter_code
_entity_poly.pdbx_strand_id
1 'polypeptide(L)'
;MPATSVSEDIEPPTNDEISELQRKIHLLNGDYSIAHIENSQSAKNIETILQMRLENAILHKKQLEGDEQVIKDVFQGHGMEKESFRNMSVKAAQTVLEKQVCDKMKKQNAMKHTTQTQRQHLEDLKLLILKPQNNSPLPDTQKGEEEKKLRIMENSLEKSQLKYHEAVHITRGYRKLKEHLQEESLTFQPQLDKMETEVYWQTQVLRDLQVMNNNVLLFKDAAKAELQLQEEQVYRERREREKILSRYKKQAEERMAQAERMKRRPQWATMNPDELSSEAPRTPTTLEEEEESISTFEEAFQHAKEATGVTDSQEIVDRFISQGETQEHLEKMKAENERMLLELKEERNMSQTQYQDVKYSRETEFSSVRQILQDCENDQQQEQQHRDTAKDGLERLTHTLNTVKAGVQQLSDKLQPIPLMKGPSAQLPLDSEERMLQLMSEADQKLMLLKEELQGKDLATFMKELEEEEFHARIAGKLPQYNTRIQLPETQKQDFFDDEEDSGVDDGDVTNRVALKHQSQSIIDANTRRKTRIKKRKGQL
;
A
#
# COMPACT_ATOMS: atom_id res chain seq x y z
N MET A 1 123.79 -136.10 -62.66
CA MET A 1 124.99 -135.64 -63.39
C MET A 1 125.52 -134.39 -62.71
N PRO A 2 126.83 -134.19 -62.58
CA PRO A 2 127.81 -134.94 -61.79
C PRO A 2 128.38 -134.07 -60.65
N ALA A 3 129.21 -134.70 -59.83
CA ALA A 3 129.93 -134.16 -58.68
C ALA A 3 131.16 -133.33 -59.07
N THR A 4 131.58 -132.42 -58.17
CA THR A 4 133.00 -132.20 -57.87
C THR A 4 133.16 -131.63 -56.47
N SER A 5 133.88 -132.39 -55.65
CA SER A 5 134.42 -132.09 -54.34
C SER A 5 135.67 -131.22 -54.43
N VAL A 6 135.86 -130.27 -53.50
CA VAL A 6 137.19 -129.93 -52.96
C VAL A 6 137.04 -129.65 -51.47
N SER A 7 137.82 -130.39 -50.69
CA SER A 7 138.10 -130.21 -49.28
C SER A 7 139.18 -129.14 -49.11
N GLU A 8 139.09 -128.27 -48.11
CA GLU A 8 140.29 -127.75 -47.40
C GLU A 8 139.89 -127.09 -46.07
N ASP A 9 140.28 -127.78 -45.00
CA ASP A 9 141.02 -127.26 -43.85
C ASP A 9 140.51 -126.01 -43.12
N ILE A 10 139.70 -126.34 -42.12
CA ILE A 10 139.63 -125.83 -40.74
C ILE A 10 140.73 -124.80 -40.37
N GLU A 11 140.32 -123.54 -40.29
CA GLU A 11 140.67 -122.67 -39.16
C GLU A 11 139.40 -122.33 -38.38
N PRO A 12 139.44 -122.29 -37.04
CA PRO A 12 138.26 -122.10 -36.20
C PRO A 12 137.74 -120.66 -36.36
N PRO A 13 136.47 -120.44 -36.76
CA PRO A 13 135.87 -119.13 -36.62
C PRO A 13 135.69 -118.84 -35.13
N THR A 14 136.31 -117.74 -34.73
CA THR A 14 136.37 -117.20 -33.39
C THR A 14 134.98 -117.03 -32.76
N ASN A 15 134.92 -117.12 -31.44
CA ASN A 15 133.74 -116.95 -30.57
C ASN A 15 132.81 -115.76 -30.95
N ASP A 16 133.32 -114.76 -31.67
CA ASP A 16 132.56 -113.59 -32.13
C ASP A 16 131.46 -113.92 -33.16
N GLU A 17 131.68 -114.81 -34.13
CA GLU A 17 130.67 -115.13 -35.17
C GLU A 17 129.49 -115.94 -34.59
N ILE A 18 129.77 -116.83 -33.63
CA ILE A 18 128.73 -117.59 -32.90
C ILE A 18 127.93 -116.63 -32.00
N SER A 19 128.61 -115.67 -31.37
CA SER A 19 127.96 -114.63 -30.55
C SER A 19 127.08 -113.70 -31.38
N GLU A 20 127.44 -113.45 -32.65
CA GLU A 20 126.67 -112.60 -33.56
C GLU A 20 125.40 -113.29 -34.07
N LEU A 21 125.47 -114.57 -34.44
CA LEU A 21 124.30 -115.38 -34.79
C LEU A 21 123.35 -115.57 -33.61
N GLN A 22 123.86 -115.79 -32.39
CA GLN A 22 123.05 -115.84 -31.19
C GLN A 22 122.35 -114.50 -30.90
N ARG A 23 123.04 -113.37 -31.10
CA ARG A 23 122.43 -112.02 -31.00
C ARG A 23 121.31 -111.82 -32.02
N LYS A 24 121.50 -112.29 -33.25
CA LYS A 24 120.50 -112.16 -34.33
C LYS A 24 119.23 -112.97 -34.07
N ILE A 25 119.36 -114.18 -33.52
CA ILE A 25 118.21 -114.99 -33.09
C ILE A 25 117.48 -114.34 -31.91
N HIS A 26 118.21 -113.75 -30.96
CA HIS A 26 117.61 -113.06 -29.82
C HIS A 26 116.83 -111.80 -30.26
N LEU A 27 117.35 -111.05 -31.24
CA LEU A 27 116.67 -109.88 -31.81
C LEU A 27 115.38 -110.27 -32.53
N LEU A 28 115.43 -111.28 -33.41
CA LEU A 28 114.25 -111.77 -34.13
C LEU A 28 113.15 -112.32 -33.20
N ASN A 29 113.53 -113.02 -32.13
CA ASN A 29 112.57 -113.47 -31.12
C ASN A 29 112.02 -112.30 -30.28
N GLY A 30 112.82 -111.26 -30.05
CA GLY A 30 112.38 -110.01 -29.44
C GLY A 30 111.34 -109.30 -30.32
N ASP A 31 111.63 -109.14 -31.61
CA ASP A 31 110.76 -108.47 -32.58
C ASP A 31 109.44 -109.23 -32.80
N TYR A 32 109.49 -110.57 -32.88
CA TYR A 32 108.27 -111.39 -32.98
C TYR A 32 107.39 -111.29 -31.72
N SER A 33 108.00 -111.21 -30.54
CA SER A 33 107.29 -111.04 -29.26
C SER A 33 106.66 -109.65 -29.15
N ILE A 34 107.39 -108.58 -29.51
CA ILE A 34 106.91 -107.20 -29.45
C ILE A 34 105.72 -106.99 -30.40
N ALA A 35 105.79 -107.48 -31.64
CA ALA A 35 104.70 -107.34 -32.61
C ALA A 35 103.41 -108.04 -32.18
N HIS A 36 103.50 -109.21 -31.54
CA HIS A 36 102.33 -109.94 -31.04
C HIS A 36 101.69 -109.25 -29.82
N ILE A 37 102.52 -108.70 -28.93
CA ILE A 37 102.06 -107.96 -27.75
C ILE A 37 101.41 -106.64 -28.18
N GLU A 38 102.02 -105.88 -29.10
CA GLU A 38 101.46 -104.63 -29.63
C GLU A 38 100.15 -104.86 -30.40
N ASN A 39 100.07 -105.88 -31.25
CA ASN A 39 98.84 -106.16 -31.99
C ASN A 39 97.69 -106.58 -31.04
N SER A 40 98.00 -107.37 -30.00
CA SER A 40 97.03 -107.74 -28.95
C SER A 40 96.60 -106.53 -28.10
N GLN A 41 97.50 -105.60 -27.80
CA GLN A 41 97.19 -104.37 -27.08
C GLN A 41 96.37 -103.39 -27.93
N SER A 42 96.68 -103.23 -29.22
CA SER A 42 95.95 -102.32 -30.11
C SER A 42 94.49 -102.77 -30.34
N ALA A 43 94.23 -104.08 -30.47
CA ALA A 43 92.88 -104.61 -30.58
C ALA A 43 92.06 -104.37 -29.31
N LYS A 44 92.67 -104.58 -28.13
CA LYS A 44 92.04 -104.27 -26.82
C LYS A 44 91.76 -102.78 -26.65
N ASN A 45 92.62 -101.91 -27.18
CA ASN A 45 92.44 -100.45 -27.13
C ASN A 45 91.27 -99.99 -28.02
N ILE A 46 91.10 -100.58 -29.21
CA ILE A 46 89.96 -100.24 -30.10
C ILE A 46 88.64 -100.67 -29.46
N GLU A 47 88.60 -101.86 -28.85
CA GLU A 47 87.42 -102.38 -28.17
C GLU A 47 87.04 -101.52 -26.94
N THR A 48 88.02 -101.11 -26.14
CA THR A 48 87.79 -100.18 -25.02
C THR A 48 87.33 -98.79 -25.49
N ILE A 49 87.84 -98.26 -26.60
CA ILE A 49 87.37 -96.98 -27.16
C ILE A 49 85.92 -97.09 -27.63
N LEU A 50 85.52 -98.19 -28.27
CA LEU A 50 84.12 -98.40 -28.68
C LEU A 50 83.20 -98.55 -27.47
N GLN A 51 83.62 -99.29 -26.44
CA GLN A 51 82.87 -99.36 -25.17
C GLN A 51 82.72 -97.98 -24.53
N MET A 52 83.79 -97.19 -24.42
CA MET A 52 83.72 -95.83 -23.87
C MET A 52 82.83 -94.90 -24.71
N ARG A 53 82.80 -95.04 -26.04
CA ARG A 53 81.89 -94.25 -26.89
C ARG A 53 80.44 -94.63 -26.71
N LEU A 54 80.15 -95.92 -26.60
CA LEU A 54 78.80 -96.42 -26.35
C LEU A 54 78.33 -96.07 -24.93
N GLU A 55 79.22 -96.17 -23.96
CA GLU A 55 78.99 -95.72 -22.59
C GLU A 55 78.75 -94.21 -22.53
N ASN A 56 79.55 -93.39 -23.22
CA ASN A 56 79.30 -91.94 -23.32
C ASN A 56 77.96 -91.62 -24.00
N ALA A 57 77.57 -92.36 -25.04
CA ALA A 57 76.26 -92.17 -25.68
C ALA A 57 75.11 -92.52 -24.71
N ILE A 58 75.26 -93.58 -23.92
CA ILE A 58 74.29 -93.96 -22.88
C ILE A 58 74.26 -92.93 -21.74
N LEU A 59 75.42 -92.44 -21.29
CA LEU A 59 75.52 -91.43 -20.23
C LEU A 59 74.90 -90.10 -20.66
N HIS A 60 75.11 -89.65 -21.90
CA HIS A 60 74.44 -88.47 -22.43
C HIS A 60 72.93 -88.64 -22.50
N LYS A 61 72.44 -89.83 -22.90
CA LYS A 61 71.01 -90.13 -22.90
C LYS A 61 70.43 -90.14 -21.49
N LYS A 62 71.12 -90.77 -20.53
CA LYS A 62 70.73 -90.77 -19.11
C LYS A 62 70.75 -89.36 -18.49
N GLN A 63 71.69 -88.51 -18.89
CA GLN A 63 71.77 -87.13 -18.44
C GLN A 63 70.60 -86.30 -19.00
N LEU A 64 70.25 -86.47 -20.27
CA LEU A 64 69.08 -85.81 -20.87
C LEU A 64 67.76 -86.28 -20.23
N GLU A 65 67.62 -87.59 -20.00
CA GLU A 65 66.45 -88.17 -19.31
C GLU A 65 66.37 -87.68 -17.85
N GLY A 66 67.51 -87.58 -17.16
CA GLY A 66 67.60 -87.01 -15.81
C GLY A 66 67.25 -85.52 -15.77
N ASP A 67 67.77 -84.74 -16.71
CA ASP A 67 67.47 -83.31 -16.86
C ASP A 67 65.96 -83.10 -17.18
N GLU A 68 65.37 -83.94 -18.05
CA GLU A 68 63.94 -83.88 -18.39
C GLU A 68 63.05 -84.22 -17.18
N GLN A 69 63.44 -85.19 -16.35
CA GLN A 69 62.70 -85.57 -15.15
C GLN A 69 62.77 -84.48 -14.06
N VAL A 70 63.94 -83.87 -13.84
CA VAL A 70 64.10 -82.76 -12.89
C VAL A 70 63.28 -81.54 -13.31
N ILE A 71 63.29 -81.19 -14.60
CA ILE A 71 62.45 -80.10 -15.14
C ILE A 71 60.97 -80.46 -14.96
N LYS A 72 60.57 -81.70 -15.20
CA LYS A 72 59.18 -82.14 -15.01
C LYS A 72 58.73 -82.03 -13.57
N ASP A 73 59.60 -82.33 -12.61
CA ASP A 73 59.31 -82.29 -11.17
C ASP A 73 59.23 -80.85 -10.62
N VAL A 74 60.09 -79.94 -11.09
CA VAL A 74 60.04 -78.52 -10.68
C VAL A 74 58.82 -77.80 -11.26
N PHE A 75 58.38 -78.15 -12.47
CA PHE A 75 57.27 -77.49 -13.17
C PHE A 75 55.93 -78.25 -13.10
N GLN A 76 55.71 -79.15 -12.12
CA GLN A 76 54.48 -79.96 -12.01
C GLN A 76 53.17 -79.14 -11.88
N GLY A 77 53.24 -77.85 -11.52
CA GLY A 77 52.08 -76.94 -11.41
C GLY A 77 52.04 -75.78 -12.42
N HIS A 78 53.04 -75.63 -13.29
CA HIS A 78 53.18 -74.50 -14.22
C HIS A 78 53.02 -74.98 -15.68
N GLY A 79 51.77 -75.20 -16.11
CA GLY A 79 51.44 -75.89 -17.36
C GLY A 79 52.05 -75.31 -18.64
N MET A 80 52.10 -73.98 -18.77
CA MET A 80 52.60 -73.29 -19.97
C MET A 80 54.12 -73.06 -19.96
N GLU A 81 54.72 -72.90 -18.77
CA GLU A 81 56.16 -72.65 -18.65
C GLU A 81 56.97 -73.94 -18.88
N LYS A 82 56.38 -75.10 -18.56
CA LYS A 82 56.96 -76.43 -18.77
C LYS A 82 57.35 -76.71 -20.22
N GLU A 83 56.55 -76.28 -21.19
CA GLU A 83 56.82 -76.51 -22.61
C GLU A 83 58.02 -75.69 -23.12
N SER A 84 58.27 -74.53 -22.51
CA SER A 84 59.39 -73.65 -22.88
C SER A 84 60.75 -74.20 -22.46
N PHE A 85 60.79 -75.17 -21.55
CA PHE A 85 62.02 -75.79 -21.03
C PHE A 85 62.24 -77.23 -21.53
N ARG A 86 61.40 -77.71 -22.45
CA ARG A 86 61.55 -79.07 -23.02
C ARG A 86 62.78 -79.10 -23.94
N ASN A 87 63.67 -80.09 -23.73
CA ASN A 87 64.95 -80.26 -24.44
C ASN A 87 66.07 -79.28 -24.06
N MET A 88 65.93 -78.51 -22.97
CA MET A 88 67.02 -77.70 -22.42
C MET A 88 67.72 -78.46 -21.29
N SER A 89 69.04 -78.33 -21.18
CA SER A 89 69.73 -78.80 -19.97
C SER A 89 69.32 -77.96 -18.77
N VAL A 90 69.31 -78.55 -17.57
CA VAL A 90 68.93 -77.89 -16.31
C VAL A 90 69.66 -76.55 -16.11
N LYS A 91 70.94 -76.47 -16.50
CA LYS A 91 71.73 -75.23 -16.42
C LYS A 91 71.18 -74.11 -17.32
N ALA A 92 70.75 -74.45 -18.53
CA ALA A 92 70.19 -73.48 -19.47
C ALA A 92 68.81 -73.00 -18.98
N ALA A 93 67.97 -73.93 -18.49
CA ALA A 93 66.68 -73.59 -17.89
C ALA A 93 66.83 -72.66 -16.67
N GLN A 94 67.84 -72.91 -15.82
CA GLN A 94 68.19 -72.05 -14.69
C GLN A 94 68.54 -70.62 -15.13
N THR A 95 69.39 -70.45 -16.14
CA THR A 95 69.77 -69.10 -16.62
C THR A 95 68.58 -68.30 -17.19
N VAL A 96 67.65 -68.97 -17.86
CA VAL A 96 66.42 -68.32 -18.37
C VAL A 96 65.51 -67.93 -17.22
N LEU A 97 65.34 -68.80 -16.23
CA LEU A 97 64.54 -68.50 -15.04
C LEU A 97 65.15 -67.36 -14.22
N GLU A 98 66.47 -67.35 -14.04
CA GLU A 98 67.21 -66.25 -13.40
C GLU A 98 66.99 -64.93 -14.15
N LYS A 99 67.05 -64.93 -15.49
CA LYS A 99 66.75 -63.74 -16.29
C LYS A 99 65.30 -63.28 -16.11
N GLN A 100 64.33 -64.19 -16.12
CA GLN A 100 62.92 -63.86 -15.87
C GLN A 100 62.70 -63.30 -14.47
N VAL A 101 63.38 -63.83 -13.45
CA VAL A 101 63.35 -63.32 -12.08
C VAL A 101 63.96 -61.92 -12.02
N CYS A 102 65.09 -61.68 -12.69
CA CYS A 102 65.68 -60.35 -12.80
C CYS A 102 64.73 -59.35 -13.47
N ASP A 103 64.04 -59.73 -14.55
CA ASP A 103 63.10 -58.87 -15.25
C ASP A 103 61.84 -58.58 -14.41
N LYS A 104 61.30 -59.60 -13.72
CA LYS A 104 60.20 -59.43 -12.75
C LYS A 104 60.63 -58.54 -11.58
N MET A 105 61.85 -58.68 -11.09
CA MET A 105 62.39 -57.85 -10.01
C MET A 105 62.62 -56.39 -10.45
N LYS A 106 63.11 -56.16 -11.68
CA LYS A 106 63.19 -54.81 -12.26
C LYS A 106 61.81 -54.16 -12.39
N LYS A 107 60.81 -54.89 -12.88
CA LYS A 107 59.42 -54.40 -12.95
C LYS A 107 58.86 -54.07 -11.56
N GLN A 108 59.11 -54.94 -10.58
CA GLN A 108 58.69 -54.70 -9.20
C GLN A 108 59.38 -53.47 -8.59
N ASN A 109 60.67 -53.27 -8.84
CA ASN A 109 61.41 -52.10 -8.36
C ASN A 109 60.92 -50.80 -9.03
N ALA A 110 60.60 -50.83 -10.32
CA ALA A 110 59.97 -49.70 -11.01
C ALA A 110 58.61 -49.34 -10.40
N MET A 111 57.77 -50.33 -10.14
CA MET A 111 56.46 -50.14 -9.48
C MET A 111 56.59 -49.63 -8.04
N LYS A 112 57.60 -50.10 -7.28
CA LYS A 112 57.91 -49.59 -5.95
C LYS A 112 58.33 -48.13 -6.00
N HIS A 113 59.18 -47.76 -6.95
CA HIS A 113 59.59 -46.37 -7.15
C HIS A 113 58.40 -45.46 -7.48
N THR A 114 57.56 -45.82 -8.46
CA THR A 114 56.38 -45.01 -8.79
C THR A 114 55.42 -44.86 -7.61
N THR A 115 55.19 -45.94 -6.86
CA THR A 115 54.37 -45.90 -5.63
C THR A 115 54.99 -45.00 -4.56
N GLN A 116 56.31 -45.06 -4.37
CA GLN A 116 57.03 -44.21 -3.42
C GLN A 116 56.93 -42.73 -3.80
N THR A 117 57.10 -42.40 -5.09
CA THR A 117 56.95 -41.01 -5.59
C THR A 117 55.54 -40.50 -5.38
N GLN A 118 54.52 -41.32 -5.67
CA GLN A 118 53.12 -40.96 -5.42
C GLN A 118 52.83 -40.79 -3.93
N ARG A 119 53.42 -41.63 -3.06
CA ARG A 119 53.32 -41.48 -1.60
C ARG A 119 53.97 -40.19 -1.12
N GLN A 120 55.17 -39.86 -1.59
CA GLN A 120 55.84 -38.60 -1.28
C GLN A 120 55.00 -37.41 -1.75
N HIS A 121 54.45 -37.47 -2.96
CA HIS A 121 53.58 -36.41 -3.47
C HIS A 121 52.29 -36.27 -2.63
N LEU A 122 51.71 -37.39 -2.19
CA LEU A 122 50.58 -37.38 -1.25
C LEU A 122 50.96 -36.83 0.13
N GLU A 123 52.15 -37.14 0.63
CA GLU A 123 52.66 -36.57 1.88
C GLU A 123 52.91 -35.07 1.72
N ASP A 124 53.47 -34.60 0.61
CA ASP A 124 53.65 -33.18 0.31
C ASP A 124 52.31 -32.44 0.21
N LEU A 125 51.32 -33.02 -0.47
CA LEU A 125 49.95 -32.51 -0.53
C LEU A 125 49.29 -32.49 0.85
N LYS A 126 49.45 -33.56 1.63
CA LYS A 126 48.99 -33.60 3.01
C LYS A 126 49.69 -32.55 3.86
N LEU A 127 50.98 -32.32 3.68
CA LEU A 127 51.75 -31.29 4.39
C LEU A 127 51.36 -29.89 3.92
N LEU A 128 50.93 -29.72 2.67
CA LEU A 128 50.35 -28.46 2.16
C LEU A 128 48.97 -28.19 2.77
N ILE A 129 48.15 -29.22 2.99
CA ILE A 129 46.81 -29.13 3.56
C ILE A 129 46.85 -29.07 5.11
N LEU A 130 47.77 -29.80 5.75
CA LEU A 130 47.99 -29.80 7.20
C LEU A 130 48.90 -28.68 7.66
N LYS A 131 49.73 -28.09 6.78
CA LYS A 131 50.19 -26.73 7.03
C LYS A 131 48.90 -25.95 7.23
N PRO A 132 48.68 -25.39 8.42
CA PRO A 132 47.59 -24.46 8.60
C PRO A 132 47.73 -23.44 7.49
N GLN A 133 46.65 -22.75 7.23
CA GLN A 133 46.67 -21.37 6.80
C GLN A 133 47.55 -20.56 7.78
N ASN A 134 48.87 -20.79 7.76
CA ASN A 134 49.91 -19.87 8.15
C ASN A 134 49.84 -18.81 7.07
N ASN A 135 48.79 -17.99 7.20
CA ASN A 135 49.02 -16.56 7.25
C ASN A 135 50.38 -16.39 7.91
N SER A 136 51.33 -15.84 7.16
CA SER A 136 52.46 -15.15 7.72
C SER A 136 52.05 -14.54 9.06
N PRO A 137 52.88 -14.56 10.11
CA PRO A 137 52.69 -13.64 11.21
C PRO A 137 52.83 -12.22 10.62
N LEU A 138 51.75 -11.71 10.03
CA LEU A 138 51.41 -10.32 10.16
C LEU A 138 51.31 -10.13 11.67
N PRO A 139 52.10 -9.20 12.23
CA PRO A 139 52.30 -9.13 13.67
C PRO A 139 50.93 -9.00 14.34
N ASP A 140 50.70 -9.67 15.47
CA ASP A 140 49.43 -9.64 16.23
C ASP A 140 48.90 -8.21 16.51
N THR A 141 49.75 -7.20 16.35
CA THR A 141 49.36 -5.79 16.29
C THR A 141 48.34 -5.48 15.19
N GLN A 142 48.41 -6.06 13.98
CA GLN A 142 47.48 -5.74 12.89
C GLN A 142 46.08 -6.33 13.10
N LYS A 143 45.95 -7.56 13.59
CA LYS A 143 44.64 -8.12 13.98
C LYS A 143 44.02 -7.34 15.13
N GLY A 144 44.82 -6.98 16.13
CA GLY A 144 44.35 -6.12 17.22
C GLY A 144 44.00 -4.69 16.76
N GLU A 145 44.70 -4.15 15.76
CA GLU A 145 44.38 -2.86 15.14
C GLU A 145 43.11 -2.91 14.29
N GLU A 146 42.89 -3.99 13.53
CA GLU A 146 41.66 -4.24 12.77
C GLU A 146 40.47 -4.41 13.70
N GLU A 147 40.63 -5.13 14.81
CA GLU A 147 39.59 -5.32 15.83
C GLU A 147 39.28 -4.00 16.57
N LYS A 148 40.31 -3.19 16.85
CA LYS A 148 40.14 -1.81 17.38
C LYS A 148 39.43 -0.91 16.37
N LYS A 149 39.78 -0.99 15.08
CA LYS A 149 39.11 -0.24 14.00
C LYS A 149 37.64 -0.67 13.88
N LEU A 150 37.34 -1.97 13.97
CA LEU A 150 35.98 -2.50 14.01
C LEU A 150 35.19 -1.91 15.18
N ARG A 151 35.72 -1.95 16.41
CA ARG A 151 35.04 -1.34 17.58
C ARG A 151 34.84 0.16 17.43
N ILE A 152 35.78 0.89 16.84
CA ILE A 152 35.63 2.33 16.58
C ILE A 152 34.54 2.58 15.55
N MET A 153 34.47 1.78 14.48
CA MET A 153 33.45 1.88 13.45
C MET A 153 32.06 1.50 13.99
N GLU A 154 31.95 0.46 14.82
CA GLU A 154 30.72 0.08 15.51
C GLU A 154 30.23 1.20 16.44
N ASN A 155 31.11 1.75 17.29
CA ASN A 155 30.78 2.88 18.14
C ASN A 155 30.37 4.13 17.33
N SER A 156 31.02 4.37 16.19
CA SER A 156 30.66 5.47 15.28
C SER A 156 29.29 5.25 14.64
N LEU A 157 29.00 4.01 14.25
CA LEU A 157 27.71 3.61 13.69
C LEU A 157 26.59 3.77 14.72
N GLU A 158 26.79 3.27 15.94
CA GLU A 158 25.81 3.36 17.02
C GLU A 158 25.54 4.82 17.42
N LYS A 159 26.58 5.66 17.50
CA LYS A 159 26.42 7.12 17.69
C LYS A 159 25.65 7.77 16.55
N SER A 160 25.88 7.35 15.32
CA SER A 160 25.16 7.87 14.14
C SER A 160 23.70 7.43 14.15
N GLN A 161 23.42 6.19 14.57
CA GLN A 161 22.07 5.66 14.75
C GLN A 161 21.33 6.42 15.85
N LEU A 162 21.94 6.67 17.01
CA LEU A 162 21.35 7.47 18.09
C LEU A 162 20.98 8.88 17.59
N LYS A 163 21.90 9.56 16.89
CA LYS A 163 21.63 10.87 16.28
C LYS A 163 20.50 10.82 15.26
N TYR A 164 20.44 9.76 14.45
CA TYR A 164 19.35 9.56 13.50
C TYR A 164 18.00 9.41 14.21
N HIS A 165 17.93 8.60 15.26
CA HIS A 165 16.69 8.41 16.02
C HIS A 165 16.25 9.70 16.73
N GLU A 166 17.20 10.46 17.29
CA GLU A 166 16.94 11.76 17.89
C GLU A 166 16.44 12.78 16.84
N ALA A 167 17.07 12.84 15.67
CA ALA A 167 16.62 13.69 14.57
C ALA A 167 15.20 13.32 14.08
N VAL A 168 14.89 12.02 14.00
CA VAL A 168 13.55 11.53 13.66
C VAL A 168 12.54 11.92 14.75
N HIS A 169 12.89 11.80 16.04
CA HIS A 169 12.05 12.21 17.15
C HIS A 169 11.76 13.71 17.13
N ILE A 170 12.80 14.54 16.93
CA ILE A 170 12.67 16.00 16.80
C ILE A 170 11.80 16.36 15.59
N THR A 171 12.04 15.74 14.43
CA THR A 171 11.25 15.97 13.21
C THR A 171 9.79 15.60 13.41
N ARG A 172 9.51 14.50 14.12
CA ARG A 172 8.14 14.12 14.49
C ARG A 172 7.49 15.17 15.38
N GLY A 173 8.23 15.72 16.35
CA GLY A 173 7.76 16.83 17.19
C GLY A 173 7.39 18.07 16.37
N TYR A 174 8.28 18.50 15.46
CA TYR A 174 8.00 19.64 14.59
C TYR A 174 6.86 19.38 13.61
N ARG A 175 6.69 18.15 13.13
CA ARG A 175 5.55 17.78 12.27
C ARG A 175 4.23 17.93 13.02
N LYS A 176 4.14 17.43 14.25
CA LYS A 176 2.94 17.61 15.09
C LYS A 176 2.68 19.08 15.40
N LEU A 177 3.73 19.86 15.69
CA LEU A 177 3.58 21.29 15.91
C LEU A 177 3.07 22.00 14.65
N LYS A 178 3.58 21.63 13.48
CA LYS A 178 3.09 22.14 12.20
C LYS A 178 1.62 21.77 11.96
N GLU A 179 1.24 20.52 12.20
CA GLU A 179 -0.15 20.06 12.08
C GLU A 179 -1.08 20.89 12.98
N HIS A 180 -0.71 21.08 14.26
CA HIS A 180 -1.46 21.93 15.19
C HIS A 180 -1.58 23.38 14.72
N LEU A 181 -0.47 23.98 14.27
CA LEU A 181 -0.49 25.36 13.75
C LEU A 181 -1.33 25.48 12.48
N GLN A 182 -1.35 24.44 11.63
CA GLN A 182 -2.20 24.40 10.45
C GLN A 182 -3.67 24.29 10.85
N GLU A 183 -4.01 23.44 11.81
CA GLU A 183 -5.37 23.35 12.37
C GLU A 183 -5.81 24.69 12.98
N GLU A 184 -4.98 25.33 13.80
CA GLU A 184 -5.27 26.66 14.34
C GLU A 184 -5.46 27.71 13.23
N SER A 185 -4.61 27.68 12.20
CA SER A 185 -4.72 28.63 11.08
C SER A 185 -6.06 28.54 10.36
N LEU A 186 -6.65 27.34 10.27
CA LEU A 186 -7.97 27.12 9.67
C LEU A 186 -9.10 27.70 10.54
N THR A 187 -8.88 27.86 11.85
CA THR A 187 -9.89 28.40 12.77
C THR A 187 -9.91 29.94 12.83
N PHE A 188 -8.82 30.61 12.45
CA PHE A 188 -8.76 32.07 12.52
C PHE A 188 -9.72 32.76 11.55
N GLN A 189 -9.86 32.26 10.31
CA GLN A 189 -10.76 32.88 9.34
C GLN A 189 -12.24 32.82 9.80
N PRO A 190 -12.80 31.67 10.22
CA PRO A 190 -14.15 31.63 10.77
C PRO A 190 -14.35 32.49 12.03
N GLN A 191 -13.33 32.65 12.87
CA GLN A 191 -13.40 33.53 14.05
C GLN A 191 -13.42 35.00 13.65
N LEU A 192 -12.59 35.39 12.67
CA LEU A 192 -12.60 36.73 12.08
C LEU A 192 -13.94 37.03 11.44
N ASP A 193 -14.49 36.12 10.62
CA ASP A 193 -15.79 36.31 9.96
C ASP A 193 -16.92 36.51 11.00
N LYS A 194 -16.89 35.76 12.13
CA LYS A 194 -17.83 35.96 13.24
C LYS A 194 -17.68 37.33 13.89
N MET A 195 -16.46 37.77 14.14
CA MET A 195 -16.22 39.11 14.69
C MET A 195 -16.63 40.22 13.72
N GLU A 196 -16.35 40.06 12.42
CA GLU A 196 -16.71 41.02 11.38
C GLU A 196 -18.24 41.15 11.24
N THR A 197 -18.94 40.02 11.25
CA THR A 197 -20.41 40.03 11.22
C THR A 197 -21.00 40.66 12.47
N GLU A 198 -20.45 40.41 13.66
CA GLU A 198 -20.88 41.07 14.90
C GLU A 198 -20.63 42.59 14.85
N VAL A 199 -19.45 43.03 14.40
CA VAL A 199 -19.13 44.45 14.23
C VAL A 199 -20.08 45.10 13.22
N TYR A 200 -20.39 44.42 12.11
CA TYR A 200 -21.34 44.90 11.11
C TYR A 200 -22.73 45.10 11.73
N TRP A 201 -23.24 44.11 12.47
CA TRP A 201 -24.52 44.20 13.17
C TRP A 201 -24.55 45.33 14.20
N GLN A 202 -23.52 45.43 15.04
CA GLN A 202 -23.42 46.51 16.03
C GLN A 202 -23.37 47.89 15.37
N THR A 203 -22.67 48.02 14.24
CA THR A 203 -22.59 49.27 13.49
C THR A 203 -23.94 49.65 12.87
N GLN A 204 -24.71 48.67 12.38
CA GLN A 204 -26.06 48.89 11.88
C GLN A 204 -26.99 49.36 13.01
N VAL A 205 -26.99 48.66 14.14
CA VAL A 205 -27.78 49.03 15.33
C VAL A 205 -27.43 50.43 15.83
N LEU A 206 -26.15 50.80 15.85
CA LEU A 206 -25.71 52.14 16.20
C LEU A 206 -26.24 53.20 15.23
N ARG A 207 -26.22 52.92 13.92
CA ARG A 207 -26.79 53.82 12.91
C ARG A 207 -28.30 54.00 13.12
N ASP A 208 -29.03 52.92 13.36
CA ASP A 208 -30.48 52.97 13.59
C ASP A 208 -30.79 53.76 14.89
N LEU A 209 -30.00 53.55 15.94
CA LEU A 209 -30.14 54.27 17.21
C LEU A 209 -29.80 55.77 17.08
N GLN A 210 -28.81 56.11 16.24
CA GLN A 210 -28.51 57.52 15.91
C GLN A 210 -29.68 58.18 15.17
N VAL A 211 -30.29 57.50 14.20
CA VAL A 211 -31.49 58.00 13.50
C VAL A 211 -32.64 58.19 14.49
N MET A 212 -32.88 57.22 15.37
CA MET A 212 -33.91 57.32 16.41
C MET A 212 -33.63 58.51 17.35
N ASN A 213 -32.38 58.68 17.80
CA ASN A 213 -32.00 59.80 18.67
C ASN A 213 -32.20 61.15 17.97
N ASN A 214 -31.84 61.26 16.69
CA ASN A 214 -32.08 62.47 15.90
C ASN A 214 -33.58 62.77 15.80
N ASN A 215 -34.41 61.75 15.56
CA ASN A 215 -35.86 61.91 15.54
C ASN A 215 -36.40 62.37 16.90
N VAL A 216 -35.92 61.79 18.00
CA VAL A 216 -36.30 62.21 19.37
C VAL A 216 -35.90 63.66 19.64
N LEU A 217 -34.72 64.10 19.18
CA LEU A 217 -34.29 65.49 19.29
C LEU A 217 -35.19 66.43 18.49
N LEU A 218 -35.52 66.06 17.24
CA LEU A 218 -36.45 66.82 16.39
C LEU A 218 -37.84 66.93 17.05
N PHE A 219 -38.38 65.84 17.59
CA PHE A 219 -39.67 65.86 18.29
C PHE A 219 -39.63 66.73 19.55
N LYS A 220 -38.54 66.66 20.32
CA LYS A 220 -38.36 67.52 21.49
C LYS A 220 -38.32 68.99 21.10
N ASP A 221 -37.60 69.34 20.04
CA ASP A 221 -37.47 70.72 19.60
C ASP A 221 -38.79 71.24 18.98
N ALA A 222 -39.51 70.39 18.24
CA ALA A 222 -40.86 70.68 17.75
C ALA A 222 -41.86 70.91 18.90
N ALA A 223 -41.88 70.03 19.90
CA ALA A 223 -42.74 70.18 21.06
C ALA A 223 -42.42 71.44 21.88
N LYS A 224 -41.13 71.81 21.99
CA LYS A 224 -40.71 73.08 22.61
C LYS A 224 -41.18 74.30 21.83
N ALA A 225 -41.07 74.26 20.50
CA ALA A 225 -41.53 75.35 19.65
C ALA A 225 -43.06 75.52 19.73
N GLU A 226 -43.80 74.40 19.74
CA GLU A 226 -45.25 74.41 19.93
C GLU A 226 -45.62 74.96 21.31
N LEU A 227 -44.95 74.54 22.37
CA LEU A 227 -45.15 75.08 23.72
C LEU A 227 -44.92 76.60 23.76
N GLN A 228 -43.84 77.09 23.16
CA GLN A 228 -43.56 78.52 23.09
C GLN A 228 -44.66 79.30 22.35
N LEU A 229 -45.14 78.77 21.22
CA LEU A 229 -46.24 79.39 20.47
C LEU A 229 -47.52 79.48 21.31
N GLN A 230 -47.86 78.40 22.02
CA GLN A 230 -49.02 78.36 22.92
C GLN A 230 -48.86 79.33 24.10
N GLU A 231 -47.68 79.39 24.71
CA GLU A 231 -47.37 80.37 25.77
C GLU A 231 -47.54 81.82 25.26
N GLU A 232 -46.96 82.14 24.11
CA GLU A 232 -47.10 83.46 23.48
C GLU A 232 -48.56 83.81 23.15
N GLN A 233 -49.35 82.83 22.69
CA GLN A 233 -50.78 83.00 22.46
C GLN A 233 -51.51 83.33 23.77
N VAL A 234 -51.26 82.56 24.84
CA VAL A 234 -51.85 82.80 26.16
C VAL A 234 -51.47 84.19 26.69
N TYR A 235 -50.21 84.61 26.53
CA TYR A 235 -49.79 85.96 26.90
C TYR A 235 -50.50 87.05 26.09
N ARG A 236 -50.67 86.87 24.77
CA ARG A 236 -51.41 87.80 23.91
C ARG A 236 -52.88 87.89 24.34
N GLU A 237 -53.54 86.77 24.52
CA GLU A 237 -54.93 86.73 25.01
C GLU A 237 -55.09 87.40 26.37
N ARG A 238 -54.14 87.16 27.30
CA ARG A 238 -54.15 87.81 28.61
C ARG A 238 -54.04 89.33 28.50
N ARG A 239 -53.14 89.83 27.63
CA ARG A 239 -53.00 91.27 27.37
C ARG A 239 -54.28 91.86 26.76
N GLU A 240 -54.91 91.19 25.81
CA GLU A 240 -56.17 91.65 25.23
C GLU A 240 -57.31 91.65 26.26
N ARG A 241 -57.42 90.59 27.08
CA ARG A 241 -58.38 90.55 28.20
C ARG A 241 -58.13 91.70 29.19
N GLU A 242 -56.88 92.00 29.52
CA GLU A 242 -56.53 93.12 30.41
C GLU A 242 -56.88 94.49 29.80
N LYS A 243 -56.64 94.69 28.50
CA LYS A 243 -57.07 95.90 27.77
C LYS A 243 -58.58 96.06 27.82
N ILE A 244 -59.33 94.99 27.56
CA ILE A 244 -60.80 94.98 27.60
C ILE A 244 -61.29 95.30 29.02
N LEU A 245 -60.74 94.64 30.04
CA LEU A 245 -61.06 94.92 31.45
C LEU A 245 -60.75 96.37 31.84
N SER A 246 -59.63 96.93 31.37
CA SER A 246 -59.29 98.33 31.60
C SER A 246 -60.30 99.29 30.96
N ARG A 247 -60.73 99.01 29.70
CA ARG A 247 -61.80 99.79 29.03
C ARG A 247 -63.11 99.74 29.82
N TYR A 248 -63.53 98.56 30.29
CA TYR A 248 -64.74 98.42 31.10
C TYR A 248 -64.63 99.12 32.46
N LYS A 249 -63.48 99.03 33.14
CA LYS A 249 -63.23 99.77 34.39
C LYS A 249 -63.34 101.28 34.17
N LYS A 250 -62.73 101.81 33.11
CA LYS A 250 -62.83 103.23 32.76
C LYS A 250 -64.28 103.65 32.48
N GLN A 251 -65.03 102.86 31.71
CA GLN A 251 -66.45 103.14 31.45
C GLN A 251 -67.30 103.09 32.74
N ALA A 252 -67.00 102.16 33.64
CA ALA A 252 -67.67 102.06 34.93
C ALA A 252 -67.35 103.27 35.84
N GLU A 253 -66.07 103.67 35.91
CA GLU A 253 -65.63 104.88 36.61
C GLU A 253 -66.27 106.15 36.04
N GLU A 254 -66.36 106.28 34.71
CA GLU A 254 -67.04 107.39 34.04
C GLU A 254 -68.54 107.44 34.39
N ARG A 255 -69.24 106.30 34.38
CA ARG A 255 -70.65 106.22 34.82
C ARG A 255 -70.81 106.56 36.29
N MET A 256 -69.91 106.10 37.16
CA MET A 256 -69.92 106.44 38.58
C MET A 256 -69.67 107.93 38.81
N ALA A 257 -68.72 108.53 38.09
CA ALA A 257 -68.45 109.96 38.14
C ALA A 257 -69.64 110.80 37.60
N GLN A 258 -70.33 110.32 36.55
CA GLN A 258 -71.57 110.94 36.06
C GLN A 258 -72.69 110.84 37.10
N ALA A 259 -72.88 109.67 37.72
CA ALA A 259 -73.86 109.48 38.79
C ALA A 259 -73.54 110.33 40.03
N GLU A 260 -72.27 110.48 40.39
CA GLU A 260 -71.82 111.35 41.47
C GLU A 260 -72.04 112.84 41.13
N ARG A 261 -71.78 113.26 39.88
CA ARG A 261 -72.13 114.61 39.38
C ARG A 261 -73.64 114.86 39.40
N MET A 262 -74.45 113.88 39.03
CA MET A 262 -75.92 113.95 39.12
C MET A 262 -76.39 114.05 40.57
N LYS A 263 -75.76 113.33 41.52
CA LYS A 263 -76.05 113.43 42.97
C LYS A 263 -75.57 114.74 43.60
N ARG A 264 -74.51 115.37 43.06
CA ARG A 264 -74.00 116.69 43.52
C ARG A 264 -74.71 117.89 42.89
N ARG A 265 -75.60 117.71 41.90
CA ARG A 265 -76.48 118.79 41.43
C ARG A 265 -77.65 118.95 42.40
N PRO A 266 -77.89 120.16 42.98
CA PRO A 266 -79.11 120.42 43.71
C PRO A 266 -80.31 120.30 42.77
N GLN A 267 -81.35 119.59 43.22
CA GLN A 267 -82.64 119.44 42.53
C GLN A 267 -83.23 120.81 42.17
N TRP A 268 -83.09 121.25 40.92
CA TRP A 268 -83.80 122.39 40.35
C TRP A 268 -84.24 122.04 38.92
N ALA A 269 -85.55 122.23 38.68
CA ALA A 269 -86.28 122.21 37.39
C ALA A 269 -86.41 120.82 36.71
N THR A 270 -87.59 120.20 36.53
CA THR A 270 -88.95 120.70 36.23
C THR A 270 -88.97 121.76 35.14
N MET A 271 -89.20 121.33 33.90
CA MET A 271 -90.16 121.88 32.93
C MET A 271 -89.75 121.53 31.49
N ASN A 272 -90.59 120.71 30.84
CA ASN A 272 -90.93 120.82 29.41
C ASN A 272 -91.74 122.14 29.19
N PRO A 273 -92.16 122.59 27.98
CA PRO A 273 -92.09 122.00 26.63
C PRO A 273 -91.76 123.04 25.50
N ASP A 274 -92.01 122.63 24.24
CA ASP A 274 -92.51 123.44 23.11
C ASP A 274 -91.50 124.29 22.30
N GLU A 275 -91.61 124.48 20.97
CA GLU A 275 -92.70 124.24 20.01
C GLU A 275 -92.13 124.33 18.56
N LEU A 276 -92.68 123.49 17.67
CA LEU A 276 -93.14 123.75 16.29
C LEU A 276 -92.28 124.48 15.24
N SER A 277 -92.19 123.86 14.05
CA SER A 277 -92.56 124.55 12.80
C SER A 277 -92.84 123.61 11.61
N SER A 278 -94.10 123.66 11.16
CA SER A 278 -94.60 123.84 9.76
C SER A 278 -94.32 122.75 8.71
N GLU A 279 -95.28 122.05 8.06
CA GLU A 279 -96.60 122.31 7.43
C GLU A 279 -96.54 122.33 5.88
N ALA A 280 -97.05 121.22 5.30
CA ALA A 280 -97.68 121.03 3.97
C ALA A 280 -96.80 121.06 2.67
N PRO A 281 -97.23 120.45 1.52
CA PRO A 281 -98.52 119.82 1.21
C PRO A 281 -98.47 118.41 0.58
N ARG A 282 -99.64 117.76 0.57
CA ARG A 282 -99.94 116.44 0.00
C ARG A 282 -100.16 116.49 -1.53
N THR A 283 -99.77 115.41 -2.21
CA THR A 283 -100.28 114.99 -3.53
C THR A 283 -100.90 113.59 -3.38
N PRO A 284 -102.20 113.36 -3.64
CA PRO A 284 -102.84 112.06 -3.41
C PRO A 284 -103.22 111.38 -4.73
N THR A 285 -102.41 110.44 -5.25
CA THR A 285 -102.89 109.46 -6.27
C THR A 285 -102.07 108.16 -6.41
N THR A 286 -101.24 107.76 -5.42
CA THR A 286 -100.54 106.44 -5.44
C THR A 286 -100.61 105.70 -4.10
N LEU A 287 -101.42 106.17 -3.15
CA LEU A 287 -101.38 105.71 -1.75
C LEU A 287 -102.14 104.42 -1.46
N GLU A 288 -103.09 103.96 -2.28
CA GLU A 288 -103.81 102.70 -1.99
C GLU A 288 -102.95 101.46 -2.25
N GLU A 289 -102.20 101.42 -3.36
CA GLU A 289 -101.26 100.30 -3.63
C GLU A 289 -100.06 100.33 -2.65
N GLU A 290 -99.62 101.52 -2.24
CA GLU A 290 -98.57 101.68 -1.22
C GLU A 290 -99.08 101.31 0.18
N GLU A 291 -100.30 101.69 0.60
CA GLU A 291 -100.88 101.30 1.90
C GLU A 291 -101.17 99.80 2.00
N GLU A 292 -101.68 99.16 0.95
CA GLU A 292 -101.85 97.71 0.93
C GLU A 292 -100.49 96.99 0.98
N SER A 293 -99.49 97.50 0.25
CA SER A 293 -98.13 96.95 0.33
C SER A 293 -97.52 97.13 1.72
N ILE A 294 -97.71 98.28 2.37
CA ILE A 294 -97.21 98.57 3.72
C ILE A 294 -97.92 97.66 4.74
N SER A 295 -99.24 97.46 4.61
CA SER A 295 -99.99 96.55 5.49
C SER A 295 -99.54 95.09 5.33
N THR A 296 -99.31 94.63 4.10
CA THR A 296 -98.80 93.26 3.87
C THR A 296 -97.37 93.08 4.38
N PHE A 297 -96.50 94.10 4.25
CA PHE A 297 -95.17 94.08 4.87
C PHE A 297 -95.23 94.10 6.39
N GLU A 298 -96.16 94.85 6.99
CA GLU A 298 -96.34 94.94 8.44
C GLU A 298 -96.89 93.62 9.03
N GLU A 299 -97.82 92.95 8.36
CA GLU A 299 -98.29 91.61 8.72
C GLU A 299 -97.19 90.55 8.61
N ALA A 300 -96.44 90.54 7.49
CA ALA A 300 -95.30 89.64 7.32
C ALA A 300 -94.21 89.87 8.38
N PHE A 301 -94.04 91.13 8.79
CA PHE A 301 -93.08 91.52 9.80
C PHE A 301 -93.52 91.16 11.23
N GLN A 302 -94.81 91.27 11.54
CA GLN A 302 -95.37 90.78 12.79
C GLN A 302 -95.26 89.25 12.90
N HIS A 303 -95.51 88.52 11.80
CA HIS A 303 -95.26 87.09 11.73
C HIS A 303 -93.78 86.73 11.91
N ALA A 304 -92.85 87.52 11.36
CA ALA A 304 -91.42 87.32 11.55
C ALA A 304 -91.01 87.56 13.01
N LYS A 305 -91.55 88.59 13.67
CA LYS A 305 -91.35 88.85 15.11
C LYS A 305 -91.85 87.71 15.99
N GLU A 306 -93.03 87.18 15.69
CA GLU A 306 -93.62 86.07 16.43
C GLU A 306 -92.86 84.76 16.24
N ALA A 307 -92.42 84.47 15.01
CA ALA A 307 -91.66 83.26 14.69
C ALA A 307 -90.23 83.28 15.25
N THR A 308 -89.59 84.45 15.31
CA THR A 308 -88.23 84.62 15.84
C THR A 308 -88.21 84.94 17.34
N GLY A 309 -89.32 85.37 17.93
CA GLY A 309 -89.46 85.75 19.34
C GLY A 309 -88.76 87.07 19.69
N VAL A 310 -88.53 87.92 18.69
CA VAL A 310 -87.72 89.14 18.81
C VAL A 310 -88.62 90.39 18.80
N THR A 311 -88.30 91.39 19.62
CA THR A 311 -89.10 92.62 19.74
C THR A 311 -88.67 93.75 18.79
N ASP A 312 -87.39 93.79 18.40
CA ASP A 312 -86.80 94.83 17.55
C ASP A 312 -86.49 94.33 16.12
N SER A 313 -86.74 95.19 15.13
CA SER A 313 -86.55 94.88 13.72
C SER A 313 -85.10 94.59 13.36
N GLN A 314 -84.17 95.29 14.01
CA GLN A 314 -82.76 95.13 13.75
C GLN A 314 -82.22 93.79 14.28
N GLU A 315 -82.74 93.30 15.42
CA GLU A 315 -82.31 92.03 15.99
C GLU A 315 -82.76 90.82 15.13
N ILE A 316 -83.89 90.94 14.41
CA ILE A 316 -84.28 89.94 13.40
C ILE A 316 -83.24 89.87 12.29
N VAL A 317 -82.85 91.01 11.73
CA VAL A 317 -81.85 91.10 10.65
C VAL A 317 -80.50 90.53 11.09
N ASP A 318 -80.03 90.90 12.28
CA ASP A 318 -78.76 90.43 12.82
C ASP A 318 -78.76 88.90 13.05
N ARG A 319 -79.88 88.33 13.51
CA ARG A 319 -80.02 86.87 13.64
C ARG A 319 -80.00 86.16 12.30
N PHE A 320 -80.73 86.67 11.30
CA PHE A 320 -80.72 86.09 9.95
C PHE A 320 -79.32 86.12 9.34
N ILE A 321 -78.57 87.22 9.52
CA ILE A 321 -77.18 87.32 9.05
C ILE A 321 -76.31 86.28 9.77
N SER A 322 -76.35 86.22 11.11
CA SER A 322 -75.55 85.26 11.88
C SER A 322 -75.89 83.79 11.58
N GLN A 323 -77.17 83.50 11.31
CA GLN A 323 -77.63 82.16 10.93
C GLN A 323 -77.17 81.81 9.51
N GLY A 324 -77.19 82.77 8.58
CA GLY A 324 -76.65 82.63 7.24
C GLY A 324 -75.13 82.36 7.27
N GLU A 325 -74.38 83.12 8.04
CA GLU A 325 -72.93 82.90 8.25
C GLU A 325 -72.64 81.51 8.87
N THR A 326 -73.46 81.09 9.84
CA THR A 326 -73.35 79.76 10.46
C THR A 326 -73.66 78.64 9.46
N GLN A 327 -74.68 78.83 8.62
CA GLN A 327 -75.02 77.88 7.56
C GLN A 327 -73.88 77.77 6.53
N GLU A 328 -73.35 78.90 6.04
CA GLU A 328 -72.23 78.90 5.10
C GLU A 328 -71.00 78.20 5.70
N HIS A 329 -70.70 78.45 6.97
CA HIS A 329 -69.61 77.79 7.67
C HIS A 329 -69.82 76.27 7.78
N LEU A 330 -71.04 75.82 8.11
CA LEU A 330 -71.38 74.39 8.18
C LEU A 330 -71.34 73.72 6.80
N GLU A 331 -71.79 74.41 5.75
CA GLU A 331 -71.71 73.92 4.37
C GLU A 331 -70.25 73.77 3.92
N LYS A 332 -69.39 74.74 4.27
CA LYS A 332 -67.95 74.66 4.03
C LYS A 332 -67.30 73.49 4.79
N MET A 333 -67.61 73.35 6.08
CA MET A 333 -67.13 72.22 6.90
C MET A 333 -67.60 70.86 6.35
N LYS A 334 -68.85 70.79 5.86
CA LYS A 334 -69.38 69.59 5.23
C LYS A 334 -68.61 69.27 3.95
N ALA A 335 -68.40 70.25 3.08
CA ALA A 335 -67.63 70.07 1.84
C ALA A 335 -66.17 69.67 2.12
N GLU A 336 -65.52 70.27 3.12
CA GLU A 336 -64.16 69.90 3.54
C GLU A 336 -64.09 68.47 4.09
N ASN A 337 -65.06 68.07 4.93
CA ASN A 337 -65.15 66.70 5.44
C ASN A 337 -65.44 65.67 4.34
N GLU A 338 -66.33 65.99 3.39
CA GLU A 338 -66.61 65.13 2.24
C GLU A 338 -65.36 64.93 1.37
N ARG A 339 -64.59 66.00 1.15
CA ARG A 339 -63.30 65.93 0.44
C ARG A 339 -62.29 65.06 1.19
N MET A 340 -62.07 65.31 2.49
CA MET A 340 -61.15 64.50 3.30
C MET A 340 -61.57 63.02 3.32
N LEU A 341 -62.87 62.73 3.37
CA LEU A 341 -63.38 61.37 3.37
C LEU A 341 -63.11 60.66 2.04
N LEU A 342 -63.17 61.38 0.91
CA LEU A 342 -62.78 60.85 -0.39
C LEU A 342 -61.28 60.58 -0.47
N GLU A 343 -60.44 61.53 -0.05
CA GLU A 343 -58.98 61.37 0.00
C GLU A 343 -58.59 60.16 0.86
N LEU A 344 -59.14 60.03 2.07
CA LEU A 344 -58.89 58.87 2.95
C LEU A 344 -59.39 57.55 2.35
N LYS A 345 -60.50 57.56 1.59
CA LYS A 345 -60.96 56.36 0.89
C LYS A 345 -60.01 55.95 -0.23
N GLU A 346 -59.49 56.92 -0.98
CA GLU A 346 -58.50 56.68 -2.02
C GLU A 346 -57.19 56.16 -1.42
N GLU A 347 -56.67 56.78 -0.36
CA GLU A 347 -55.48 56.30 0.35
C GLU A 347 -55.66 54.89 0.91
N ARG A 348 -56.83 54.59 1.49
CA ARG A 348 -57.14 53.24 1.98
C ARG A 348 -57.17 52.24 0.83
N ASN A 349 -57.80 52.57 -0.29
CA ASN A 349 -57.85 51.69 -1.46
C ASN A 349 -56.44 51.46 -2.02
N MET A 350 -55.64 52.52 -2.15
CA MET A 350 -54.25 52.43 -2.60
C MET A 350 -53.40 51.55 -1.68
N SER A 351 -53.50 51.76 -0.37
CA SER A 351 -52.80 50.94 0.63
C SER A 351 -53.25 49.48 0.58
N GLN A 352 -54.54 49.24 0.34
CA GLN A 352 -55.09 47.89 0.21
C GLN A 352 -54.58 47.17 -1.04
N THR A 353 -54.50 47.86 -2.18
CA THR A 353 -53.93 47.30 -3.40
C THR A 353 -52.44 46.98 -3.23
N GLN A 354 -51.66 47.91 -2.67
CA GLN A 354 -50.23 47.67 -2.38
C GLN A 354 -50.04 46.47 -1.43
N TYR A 355 -50.89 46.34 -0.41
CA TYR A 355 -50.85 45.18 0.48
C TYR A 355 -51.14 43.87 -0.24
N GLN A 356 -52.13 43.84 -1.13
CA GLN A 356 -52.45 42.66 -1.93
C GLN A 356 -51.28 42.30 -2.85
N ASP A 357 -50.72 43.28 -3.57
CA ASP A 357 -49.58 43.06 -4.46
C ASP A 357 -48.38 42.48 -3.72
N VAL A 358 -48.04 43.04 -2.55
CA VAL A 358 -46.95 42.51 -1.70
C VAL A 358 -47.27 41.12 -1.18
N LYS A 359 -48.51 40.87 -0.74
CA LYS A 359 -48.93 39.56 -0.21
C LYS A 359 -48.81 38.46 -1.27
N TYR A 360 -49.29 38.72 -2.48
CA TYR A 360 -49.27 37.73 -3.56
C TYR A 360 -47.89 37.60 -4.20
N SER A 361 -47.14 38.70 -4.36
CA SER A 361 -45.76 38.65 -4.88
C SER A 361 -44.83 37.87 -3.95
N ARG A 362 -44.97 38.07 -2.63
CA ARG A 362 -44.19 37.32 -1.64
C ARG A 362 -44.49 35.83 -1.64
N GLU A 363 -45.75 35.43 -1.85
CA GLU A 363 -46.12 34.02 -1.97
C GLU A 363 -45.53 33.39 -3.25
N THR A 364 -45.52 34.12 -4.36
CA THR A 364 -44.87 33.65 -5.61
C THR A 364 -43.35 33.57 -5.49
N GLU A 365 -42.72 34.50 -4.78
CA GLU A 365 -41.28 34.44 -4.49
C GLU A 365 -40.96 33.25 -3.59
N PHE A 366 -41.76 32.99 -2.55
CA PHE A 366 -41.54 31.83 -1.68
C PHE A 366 -41.73 30.49 -2.38
N SER A 367 -42.71 30.37 -3.29
CA SER A 367 -42.90 29.14 -4.05
C SER A 367 -41.77 28.93 -5.07
N SER A 368 -41.30 30.00 -5.73
CA SER A 368 -40.14 29.96 -6.62
C SER A 368 -38.86 29.60 -5.87
N VAL A 369 -38.59 30.21 -4.72
CA VAL A 369 -37.43 29.90 -3.87
C VAL A 369 -37.49 28.46 -3.37
N ARG A 370 -38.66 27.97 -2.97
CA ARG A 370 -38.83 26.57 -2.55
C ARG A 370 -38.54 25.59 -3.69
N GLN A 371 -38.98 25.91 -4.91
CA GLN A 371 -38.71 25.09 -6.08
C GLN A 371 -37.21 25.06 -6.40
N ILE A 372 -36.54 26.21 -6.39
CA ILE A 372 -35.09 26.29 -6.60
C ILE A 372 -34.31 25.51 -5.54
N LEU A 373 -34.74 25.57 -4.27
CA LEU A 373 -34.14 24.79 -3.20
C LEU A 373 -34.31 23.28 -3.43
N GLN A 374 -35.51 22.86 -3.82
CA GLN A 374 -35.77 21.45 -4.14
C GLN A 374 -34.95 20.96 -5.34
N ASP A 375 -34.81 21.78 -6.39
CA ASP A 375 -33.98 21.46 -7.55
C ASP A 375 -32.50 21.36 -7.15
N CYS A 376 -32.01 22.28 -6.31
CA CYS A 376 -30.65 22.24 -5.78
C CYS A 376 -30.40 21.01 -4.90
N GLU A 377 -31.36 20.61 -4.07
CA GLU A 377 -31.30 19.37 -3.27
C GLU A 377 -31.23 18.12 -4.17
N ASN A 378 -32.04 18.09 -5.24
CA ASN A 378 -32.02 17.01 -6.21
C ASN A 378 -30.68 16.92 -6.96
N ASP A 379 -30.15 18.06 -7.42
CA ASP A 379 -28.85 18.15 -8.09
C ASP A 379 -27.72 17.70 -7.15
N GLN A 380 -27.76 18.13 -5.89
CA GLN A 380 -26.81 17.69 -4.88
C GLN A 380 -26.88 16.17 -4.67
N GLN A 381 -28.08 15.59 -4.61
CA GLN A 381 -28.26 14.15 -4.44
C GLN A 381 -27.73 13.38 -5.66
N GLN A 382 -27.97 13.89 -6.88
CA GLN A 382 -27.47 13.31 -8.11
C GLN A 382 -25.94 13.36 -8.17
N GLU A 383 -25.33 14.50 -7.83
CA GLU A 383 -23.87 14.66 -7.83
C GLU A 383 -23.21 13.75 -6.78
N GLN A 384 -23.85 13.58 -5.62
CA GLN A 384 -23.41 12.64 -4.59
C GLN A 384 -23.41 11.19 -5.12
N GLN A 385 -24.47 10.77 -5.82
CA GLN A 385 -24.54 9.44 -6.43
C GLN A 385 -23.49 9.24 -7.53
N HIS A 386 -23.25 10.27 -8.35
CA HIS A 386 -22.18 10.24 -9.35
C HIS A 386 -20.80 10.09 -8.70
N ARG A 387 -20.54 10.85 -7.64
CA ARG A 387 -19.29 10.76 -6.88
C ARG A 387 -19.09 9.38 -6.25
N ASP A 388 -20.13 8.82 -5.65
CA ASP A 388 -20.06 7.50 -5.03
C ASP A 388 -19.84 6.40 -6.08
N THR A 389 -20.51 6.49 -7.24
CA THR A 389 -20.28 5.58 -8.38
C THR A 389 -18.85 5.68 -8.93
N ALA A 390 -18.32 6.90 -9.05
CA ALA A 390 -16.95 7.13 -9.49
C ALA A 390 -15.92 6.59 -8.47
N LYS A 391 -16.20 6.75 -7.18
CA LYS A 391 -15.38 6.21 -6.10
C LYS A 391 -15.35 4.68 -6.13
N ASP A 392 -16.50 4.03 -6.27
CA ASP A 392 -16.57 2.57 -6.42
C ASP A 392 -15.82 2.10 -7.67
N GLY A 393 -15.89 2.87 -8.76
CA GLY A 393 -15.11 2.63 -9.98
C GLY A 393 -13.60 2.69 -9.74
N LEU A 394 -13.14 3.71 -9.01
CA LEU A 394 -11.74 3.88 -8.63
C LEU A 394 -11.25 2.76 -7.69
N GLU A 395 -12.06 2.36 -6.72
CA GLU A 395 -11.74 1.26 -5.80
C GLU A 395 -11.58 -0.05 -6.56
N ARG A 396 -12.50 -0.35 -7.51
CA ARG A 396 -12.37 -1.51 -8.40
C ARG A 396 -11.10 -1.44 -9.25
N LEU A 397 -10.82 -0.31 -9.90
CA LEU A 397 -9.63 -0.14 -10.73
C LEU A 397 -8.34 -0.32 -9.89
N THR A 398 -8.31 0.25 -8.69
CA THR A 398 -7.17 0.15 -7.77
C THR A 398 -6.96 -1.29 -7.33
N HIS A 399 -8.04 -2.02 -7.01
CA HIS A 399 -7.96 -3.44 -6.67
C HIS A 399 -7.43 -4.29 -7.84
N THR A 400 -7.93 -4.07 -9.06
CA THR A 400 -7.43 -4.73 -10.26
C THR A 400 -5.96 -4.40 -10.51
N LEU A 401 -5.58 -3.12 -10.42
CA LEU A 401 -4.20 -2.69 -10.59
C LEU A 401 -3.29 -3.38 -9.58
N ASN A 402 -3.63 -3.38 -8.29
CA ASN A 402 -2.87 -4.06 -7.24
C ASN A 402 -2.73 -5.57 -7.48
N THR A 403 -3.79 -6.21 -7.97
CA THR A 403 -3.76 -7.63 -8.35
C THR A 403 -2.78 -7.86 -9.51
N VAL A 404 -2.79 -6.98 -10.51
CA VAL A 404 -1.83 -7.03 -11.63
C VAL A 404 -0.41 -6.77 -11.13
N LYS A 405 -0.18 -5.78 -10.26
CA LYS A 405 1.16 -5.50 -9.67
C LYS A 405 1.71 -6.75 -8.98
N ALA A 406 0.89 -7.37 -8.13
CA ALA A 406 1.24 -8.60 -7.42
C ALA A 406 1.51 -9.76 -8.38
N GLY A 407 0.70 -9.92 -9.43
CA GLY A 407 0.91 -10.94 -10.47
C GLY A 407 2.21 -10.76 -11.25
N VAL A 408 2.54 -9.52 -11.64
CA VAL A 408 3.81 -9.18 -12.31
C VAL A 408 5.01 -9.45 -11.38
N GLN A 409 4.91 -9.10 -10.11
CA GLN A 409 5.95 -9.37 -9.13
C GLN A 409 6.17 -10.88 -8.93
N GLN A 410 5.09 -11.64 -8.75
CA GLN A 410 5.15 -13.11 -8.66
C GLN A 410 5.74 -13.75 -9.91
N LEU A 411 5.40 -13.23 -11.10
CA LEU A 411 5.95 -13.71 -12.36
C LEU A 411 7.46 -13.42 -12.43
N SER A 412 7.88 -12.21 -12.08
CA SER A 412 9.30 -11.84 -12.00
C SER A 412 10.07 -12.74 -11.03
N ASP A 413 9.53 -13.00 -9.84
CA ASP A 413 10.14 -13.88 -8.83
C ASP A 413 10.33 -15.30 -9.37
N LYS A 414 9.33 -15.85 -10.06
CA LYS A 414 9.42 -17.18 -10.70
C LYS A 414 10.45 -17.23 -11.82
N LEU A 415 10.64 -16.13 -12.55
CA LEU A 415 11.59 -16.03 -13.65
C LEU A 415 12.98 -15.56 -13.19
N GLN A 416 13.21 -15.28 -11.90
CA GLN A 416 14.51 -14.88 -11.36
C GLN A 416 15.68 -15.82 -11.75
N PRO A 417 15.51 -17.16 -11.80
CA PRO A 417 16.60 -18.08 -12.14
C PRO A 417 17.08 -18.02 -13.60
N ILE A 418 16.32 -17.41 -14.51
CA ILE A 418 16.66 -17.30 -15.93
C ILE A 418 17.61 -16.10 -16.12
N PRO A 419 18.88 -16.31 -16.50
CA PRO A 419 19.85 -15.23 -16.61
C PRO A 419 19.58 -14.36 -17.85
N LEU A 420 19.35 -13.07 -17.63
CA LEU A 420 19.35 -12.05 -18.69
C LEU A 420 20.74 -11.42 -18.79
N MET A 421 21.32 -11.46 -19.99
CA MET A 421 22.51 -10.67 -20.31
C MET A 421 22.10 -9.23 -20.62
N LYS A 422 22.00 -8.35 -19.61
CA LYS A 422 22.11 -6.89 -19.80
C LYS A 422 22.26 -6.09 -18.49
N GLY A 423 23.31 -5.25 -18.49
CA GLY A 423 23.47 -3.88 -17.96
C GLY A 423 23.03 -3.50 -16.52
N PRO A 424 23.72 -2.55 -15.85
CA PRO A 424 23.32 -2.09 -14.52
C PRO A 424 21.95 -1.41 -14.59
N SER A 425 20.90 -2.09 -14.12
CA SER A 425 19.58 -1.48 -14.01
C SER A 425 19.58 -0.51 -12.83
N ALA A 426 19.16 0.73 -13.08
CA ALA A 426 18.95 1.70 -12.02
C ALA A 426 17.90 1.12 -11.07
N GLN A 427 18.27 0.95 -9.80
CA GLN A 427 17.33 0.51 -8.76
C GLN A 427 16.32 1.62 -8.52
N LEU A 428 15.25 1.62 -9.31
CA LEU A 428 14.11 2.50 -9.13
C LEU A 428 13.32 2.06 -7.89
N PRO A 429 12.66 2.99 -7.18
CA PRO A 429 11.84 2.67 -6.02
C PRO A 429 10.79 1.60 -6.35
N LEU A 430 10.57 0.68 -5.40
CA LEU A 430 9.65 -0.46 -5.52
C LEU A 430 8.21 -0.07 -5.89
N ASP A 431 7.78 1.15 -5.56
CA ASP A 431 6.43 1.67 -5.83
C ASP A 431 6.30 2.43 -7.15
N SER A 432 7.38 2.61 -7.93
CA SER A 432 7.31 3.35 -9.20
C SER A 432 6.58 2.53 -10.28
N GLU A 433 5.64 3.15 -10.99
CA GLU A 433 4.96 2.55 -12.15
C GLU A 433 5.95 2.15 -13.24
N GLU A 434 7.04 2.91 -13.38
CA GLU A 434 8.13 2.62 -14.31
C GLU A 434 8.86 1.31 -13.95
N ARG A 435 8.94 0.97 -12.66
CA ARG A 435 9.57 -0.29 -12.22
C ARG A 435 8.71 -1.48 -12.61
N MET A 436 7.39 -1.39 -12.53
CA MET A 436 6.51 -2.47 -12.99
C MET A 436 6.62 -2.69 -14.49
N LEU A 437 6.65 -1.62 -15.28
CA LEU A 437 6.81 -1.73 -16.74
C LEU A 437 8.16 -2.40 -17.10
N GLN A 438 9.22 -2.09 -16.35
CA GLN A 438 10.50 -2.79 -16.47
C GLN A 438 10.39 -4.27 -16.12
N LEU A 439 9.76 -4.61 -14.99
CA LEU A 439 9.55 -6.01 -14.59
C LEU A 439 8.74 -6.80 -15.63
N MET A 440 7.71 -6.16 -16.23
CA MET A 440 6.95 -6.77 -17.32
C MET A 440 7.82 -7.00 -18.57
N SER A 441 8.66 -6.03 -18.94
CA SER A 441 9.56 -6.18 -20.09
C SER A 441 10.65 -7.24 -19.84
N GLU A 442 11.21 -7.29 -18.64
CA GLU A 442 12.15 -8.33 -18.23
C GLU A 442 11.49 -9.71 -18.24
N ALA A 443 10.26 -9.83 -17.73
CA ALA A 443 9.50 -11.07 -17.76
C ALA A 443 9.22 -11.53 -19.20
N ASP A 444 8.82 -10.62 -20.10
CA ASP A 444 8.58 -10.93 -21.51
C ASP A 444 9.84 -11.46 -22.22
N GLN A 445 10.99 -10.82 -22.01
CA GLN A 445 12.26 -11.27 -22.56
C GLN A 445 12.67 -12.66 -22.04
N LYS A 446 12.49 -12.92 -20.73
CA LYS A 446 12.76 -14.25 -20.14
C LYS A 446 11.83 -15.32 -20.66
N LEU A 447 10.54 -15.00 -20.81
CA LEU A 447 9.54 -15.93 -21.36
C LEU A 447 9.82 -16.24 -22.83
N MET A 448 10.30 -15.28 -23.62
CA MET A 448 10.73 -15.50 -25.00
C MET A 448 11.94 -16.43 -25.07
N LEU A 449 12.95 -16.26 -24.22
CA LEU A 449 14.09 -17.18 -24.13
C LEU A 449 13.64 -18.60 -23.74
N LEU A 450 12.75 -18.72 -22.74
CA LEU A 450 12.20 -20.01 -22.33
C LEU A 450 11.42 -20.68 -23.47
N LYS A 451 10.66 -19.90 -24.24
CA LYS A 451 9.91 -20.38 -25.40
C LYS A 451 10.86 -20.91 -26.49
N GLU A 452 11.96 -20.21 -26.78
CA GLU A 452 12.98 -20.66 -27.72
C GLU A 452 13.67 -21.94 -27.24
N GLU A 453 14.01 -22.03 -25.95
CA GLU A 453 14.62 -23.23 -25.35
C GLU A 453 13.70 -24.46 -25.38
N LEU A 454 12.38 -24.25 -25.30
CA LEU A 454 11.37 -25.30 -25.37
C LEU A 454 10.99 -25.66 -26.82
N GLN A 455 11.34 -24.81 -27.79
CA GLN A 455 10.99 -25.03 -29.19
C GLN A 455 11.77 -26.22 -29.76
N GLY A 456 11.04 -27.26 -30.17
CA GLY A 456 11.62 -28.50 -30.72
C GLY A 456 11.85 -29.62 -29.70
N LYS A 457 11.50 -29.42 -28.42
CA LYS A 457 11.46 -30.47 -27.40
C LYS A 457 10.06 -31.08 -27.31
N ASP A 458 9.97 -32.40 -27.11
CA ASP A 458 8.68 -33.06 -26.84
C ASP A 458 8.27 -32.81 -25.39
N LEU A 459 7.27 -31.93 -25.23
CA LEU A 459 6.71 -31.54 -23.94
C LEU A 459 6.13 -32.73 -23.18
N ALA A 460 5.63 -33.76 -23.87
CA ALA A 460 5.05 -34.93 -23.23
C ALA A 460 6.11 -35.80 -22.51
N THR A 461 7.30 -35.92 -23.10
CA THR A 461 8.44 -36.59 -22.45
C THR A 461 8.98 -35.79 -21.27
N PHE A 462 9.12 -34.46 -21.39
CA PHE A 462 9.55 -33.61 -20.27
C PHE A 462 8.59 -33.63 -19.09
N MET A 463 7.28 -33.65 -19.34
CA MET A 463 6.28 -33.74 -18.27
C MET A 463 6.34 -35.09 -17.54
N LYS A 464 6.65 -36.18 -18.24
CA LYS A 464 6.87 -37.50 -17.62
C LYS A 464 8.15 -37.54 -16.77
N GLU A 465 9.26 -36.98 -17.26
CA GLU A 465 10.49 -36.84 -16.47
C GLU A 465 10.29 -35.95 -15.23
N LEU A 466 9.36 -35.00 -15.29
CA LEU A 466 9.01 -34.13 -14.15
C LEU A 466 8.20 -34.87 -13.07
N GLU A 467 7.51 -35.96 -13.44
CA GLU A 467 6.75 -36.86 -12.57
C GLU A 467 7.65 -37.93 -11.92
N GLU A 468 8.90 -38.10 -12.38
CA GLU A 468 9.84 -39.06 -11.81
C GLU A 468 10.30 -38.63 -10.40
N GLU A 469 10.33 -39.58 -9.46
CA GLU A 469 10.72 -39.34 -8.06
C GLU A 469 12.13 -38.77 -7.92
N GLU A 470 13.04 -39.13 -8.84
CA GLU A 470 14.41 -38.62 -8.88
C GLU A 470 14.45 -37.10 -9.13
N PHE A 471 13.55 -36.58 -9.96
CA PHE A 471 13.41 -35.15 -10.20
C PHE A 471 12.88 -34.43 -8.95
N HIS A 472 11.87 -35.00 -8.28
CA HIS A 472 11.34 -34.46 -7.03
C HIS A 472 12.37 -34.45 -5.90
N ALA A 473 13.17 -35.50 -5.75
CA ALA A 473 14.27 -35.56 -4.77
C ALA A 473 15.36 -34.51 -5.07
N ARG A 474 15.69 -34.31 -6.34
CA ARG A 474 16.69 -33.30 -6.78
C ARG A 474 16.21 -31.87 -6.56
N ILE A 475 14.91 -31.61 -6.70
CA ILE A 475 14.31 -30.30 -6.42
C ILE A 475 14.09 -30.08 -4.93
N ALA A 476 13.79 -31.11 -4.15
CA ALA A 476 13.60 -31.01 -2.69
C ALA A 476 14.79 -30.35 -1.99
N GLY A 477 16.02 -30.66 -2.42
CA GLY A 477 17.25 -30.05 -1.89
C GLY A 477 17.49 -28.58 -2.29
N LYS A 478 16.69 -28.01 -3.20
CA LYS A 478 16.83 -26.63 -3.71
C LYS A 478 15.68 -25.70 -3.31
N LEU A 479 14.75 -26.15 -2.48
CA LEU A 479 13.59 -25.34 -2.08
C LEU A 479 13.96 -24.31 -0.99
N PRO A 480 13.37 -23.10 -1.00
CA PRO A 480 13.57 -22.10 0.04
C PRO A 480 13.10 -22.58 1.43
N GLN A 481 13.75 -22.09 2.50
CA GLN A 481 13.51 -22.52 3.89
C GLN A 481 12.09 -22.25 4.42
N TYR A 482 11.34 -21.32 3.81
CA TYR A 482 9.95 -21.00 4.18
C TYR A 482 8.90 -21.88 3.48
N ASN A 483 9.33 -22.89 2.72
CA ASN A 483 8.41 -23.75 1.99
C ASN A 483 7.79 -24.81 2.92
N THR A 484 6.57 -24.55 3.41
CA THR A 484 5.74 -25.50 4.16
C THR A 484 5.05 -26.47 3.21
N ARG A 485 5.80 -27.43 2.68
CA ARG A 485 5.23 -28.51 1.86
C ARG A 485 4.37 -29.41 2.75
N ILE A 486 3.06 -29.42 2.49
CA ILE A 486 2.12 -30.32 3.16
C ILE A 486 2.37 -31.73 2.63
N GLN A 487 2.90 -32.61 3.48
CA GLN A 487 2.96 -34.05 3.22
C GLN A 487 1.53 -34.56 3.18
N LEU A 488 0.99 -34.79 1.98
CA LEU A 488 -0.24 -35.56 1.83
C LEU A 488 0.12 -37.02 2.12
N PRO A 489 -0.65 -37.75 2.95
CA PRO A 489 -0.40 -39.17 3.16
C PRO A 489 -0.37 -39.86 1.80
N GLU A 490 0.76 -40.47 1.47
CA GLU A 490 0.84 -41.35 0.30
C GLU A 490 -0.23 -42.41 0.47
N THR A 491 -1.17 -42.46 -0.46
CA THR A 491 -2.13 -43.55 -0.55
C THR A 491 -1.32 -44.80 -0.87
N GLN A 492 -0.79 -45.48 0.15
CA GLN A 492 -0.22 -46.80 0.02
C GLN A 492 -1.27 -47.63 -0.72
N LYS A 493 -0.92 -48.07 -1.93
CA LYS A 493 -1.65 -49.14 -2.59
C LYS A 493 -1.58 -50.32 -1.64
N GLN A 494 -2.71 -50.66 -1.05
CA GLN A 494 -2.86 -51.78 -0.14
C GLN A 494 -2.56 -53.06 -0.94
N ASP A 495 -1.32 -53.56 -0.84
CA ASP A 495 -1.00 -54.93 -1.21
C ASP A 495 -1.65 -55.84 -0.15
N PHE A 496 -2.56 -56.68 -0.62
CA PHE A 496 -3.50 -57.48 0.19
C PHE A 496 -2.88 -58.72 0.85
N PHE A 497 -1.56 -58.78 1.06
CA PHE A 497 -0.90 -59.93 1.67
C PHE A 497 0.37 -59.50 2.38
N ASP A 498 0.31 -59.23 3.69
CA ASP A 498 0.99 -60.07 4.68
C ASP A 498 0.71 -59.58 6.11
N ASP A 499 0.18 -60.51 6.89
CA ASP A 499 0.27 -60.79 8.32
C ASP A 499 0.33 -59.71 9.42
N GLU A 500 -0.41 -60.07 10.46
CA GLU A 500 -0.50 -59.50 11.79
C GLU A 500 0.87 -59.21 12.42
N GLU A 501 1.10 -57.95 12.78
CA GLU A 501 1.90 -57.66 13.98
C GLU A 501 1.36 -56.43 14.70
N ASP A 502 0.87 -56.69 15.90
CA ASP A 502 0.45 -55.75 16.93
C ASP A 502 1.61 -54.80 17.28
N SER A 503 1.48 -53.55 16.86
CA SER A 503 2.36 -52.46 17.26
C SER A 503 1.49 -51.29 17.68
N GLY A 504 1.04 -51.32 18.92
CA GLY A 504 0.49 -50.17 19.62
C GLY A 504 1.50 -49.02 19.64
N VAL A 505 1.28 -48.03 18.78
CA VAL A 505 1.91 -46.72 18.88
C VAL A 505 0.79 -45.68 18.86
N ASP A 506 0.64 -45.04 20.01
CA ASP A 506 -0.13 -43.83 20.27
C ASP A 506 0.45 -42.68 19.44
N ASP A 507 0.12 -42.66 18.14
CA ASP A 507 0.37 -41.53 17.27
C ASP A 507 -0.84 -40.60 17.28
N GLY A 508 -0.56 -39.34 17.62
CA GLY A 508 -1.51 -38.32 18.01
C GLY A 508 -2.73 -38.20 17.09
N ASP A 509 -3.88 -38.17 17.76
CA ASP A 509 -5.24 -38.00 17.25
C ASP A 509 -5.40 -36.77 16.33
N VAL A 510 -4.96 -36.87 15.08
CA VAL A 510 -5.40 -35.98 14.00
C VAL A 510 -6.67 -36.57 13.43
N THR A 511 -7.78 -36.23 14.07
CA THR A 511 -9.12 -36.62 13.61
C THR A 511 -9.36 -36.16 12.17
N ASN A 512 -9.35 -37.10 11.23
CA ASN A 512 -9.67 -36.85 9.83
C ASN A 512 -11.09 -36.23 9.74
N ARG A 513 -11.32 -35.27 8.82
CA ARG A 513 -12.62 -34.60 8.61
C ARG A 513 -13.79 -35.58 8.52
N VAL A 514 -13.55 -36.77 7.97
CA VAL A 514 -14.55 -37.84 7.86
C VAL A 514 -14.87 -38.46 9.23
N ALA A 515 -13.85 -38.68 10.08
CA ALA A 515 -14.02 -39.16 11.45
C ALA A 515 -14.75 -38.12 12.31
N LEU A 516 -14.40 -36.83 12.21
CA LEU A 516 -15.13 -35.74 12.85
C LEU A 516 -16.59 -35.65 12.38
N LYS A 517 -16.85 -35.83 11.07
CA LYS A 517 -18.22 -35.91 10.53
C LYS A 517 -18.98 -37.11 11.07
N HIS A 518 -18.34 -38.27 11.16
CA HIS A 518 -18.98 -39.48 11.65
C HIS A 518 -19.26 -39.38 13.17
N GLN A 519 -18.33 -38.82 13.94
CA GLN A 519 -18.49 -38.58 15.37
C GLN A 519 -19.59 -37.54 15.65
N SER A 520 -19.60 -36.43 14.91
CA SER A 520 -20.65 -35.42 15.03
C SER A 520 -22.02 -35.95 14.60
N GLN A 521 -22.10 -36.74 13.52
CA GLN A 521 -23.33 -37.42 13.14
C GLN A 521 -23.78 -38.42 14.21
N SER A 522 -22.86 -39.19 14.79
CA SER A 522 -23.17 -40.14 15.87
C SER A 522 -23.66 -39.44 17.14
N ILE A 523 -23.16 -38.24 17.45
CA ILE A 523 -23.64 -37.40 18.57
C ILE A 523 -25.05 -36.87 18.26
N ILE A 524 -25.30 -36.42 17.03
CA ILE A 524 -26.63 -35.97 16.59
C ILE A 524 -27.62 -37.15 16.64
N ASP A 525 -27.23 -38.32 16.17
CA ASP A 525 -28.07 -39.53 16.17
C ASP A 525 -28.35 -40.03 17.60
N ALA A 526 -27.35 -39.94 18.50
CA ALA A 526 -27.52 -40.25 19.91
C ALA A 526 -28.47 -39.27 20.63
N ASN A 527 -28.42 -37.98 20.28
CA ASN A 527 -29.28 -36.94 20.85
C ASN A 527 -30.68 -36.89 20.21
N THR A 528 -30.83 -37.32 18.95
CA THR A 528 -32.12 -37.38 18.24
C THR A 528 -32.88 -38.67 18.49
N ARG A 529 -32.23 -39.71 19.04
CA ARG A 529 -32.91 -40.85 19.68
C ARG A 529 -33.66 -40.37 20.92
N ARG A 530 -34.84 -39.80 20.70
CA ARG A 530 -35.84 -39.47 21.73
C ARG A 530 -35.99 -40.64 22.68
N LYS A 531 -35.65 -40.43 23.96
CA LYS A 531 -36.09 -41.28 25.08
C LYS A 531 -37.58 -41.53 24.92
N THR A 532 -37.96 -42.75 24.55
CA THR A 532 -39.34 -43.20 24.53
C THR A 532 -39.87 -43.09 25.96
N ARG A 533 -40.69 -42.07 26.16
CA ARG A 533 -41.35 -41.73 27.43
C ARG A 533 -42.18 -42.92 27.88
N ILE A 534 -41.78 -43.52 29.00
CA ILE A 534 -42.55 -44.47 29.81
C ILE A 534 -43.95 -43.86 30.04
N LYS A 535 -44.98 -44.43 29.39
CA LYS A 535 -46.38 -44.13 29.73
C LYS A 535 -46.79 -45.05 30.87
N LYS A 536 -47.02 -44.42 32.04
CA LYS A 536 -47.63 -45.01 33.23
C LYS A 536 -48.97 -45.67 32.88
N ARG A 537 -49.20 -46.85 33.47
CA ARG A 537 -50.49 -47.50 33.63
C ARG A 537 -51.55 -46.52 34.16
N LYS A 538 -52.73 -46.54 33.55
CA LYS A 538 -54.01 -46.47 34.28
C LYS A 538 -54.92 -47.52 33.67
N GLY A 539 -55.33 -48.47 34.51
CA GLY A 539 -56.40 -49.41 34.20
C GLY A 539 -57.76 -48.80 34.50
N GLN A 540 -58.78 -49.51 33.97
CA GLN A 540 -60.22 -49.40 34.21
C GLN A 540 -60.86 -48.08 33.74
N LEU A 541 -61.95 -48.10 32.98
CA LEU A 541 -62.99 -49.13 32.86
C LEU A 541 -62.71 -50.24 31.84
#